data_AF-A0A1I5J5I8-F1
#
_entry.id   AF-A0A1I5J5I8-F1
#
_cell.length_a   1.000
_cell.length_b   1.000
_cell.length_c   1.000
_cell.angle_alpha   90.00
_cell.angle_beta   90.00
_cell.angle_gamma   90.00
#
_symmetry.space_group_name_H-M   'P 1'
#
loop_
_entity.id
_entity.type
_entity.pdbx_description
1 polymer ?
#
loop_
_entity_poly.entity_id
_entity_poly.type
_entity_poly.pdbx_seq_one_letter_code
_entity_poly.pdbx_strand_id
1 'polypeptide(L)'
;MQNIRIFVSLAWLIIISNSVEAQSFFRILDKESGATINYPNAELVQDGFINFASISLRSSKDVFSYTPWSDQPIDKSNHEFFLSINHSKYFPEWIEVDLIKSDTLTVLLRPDPNQNGLGKKAIYQNCGEPIYKKYYPRPFREWEDLPKELFEKVETKLLDAIGPGLLKQLYISSIYRFIADEMNQAEGRIVYQPGEVGYRICLSYSNPKAGISQYSTDFYVNSKGHISKLPSFPNINLRPSFSKGIELLDFTELKKKVELDGEIDLEKSNSDFQYFTRSNSFVWIFTQIMEENKNGIQSSKSVYYDAETGRKLAIFFDENEFFYHFDGISVALDN
;
A
#
# COMPACT_ATOMS: atom_id res chain seq x y z
N MET A 1 -0.65 65.43 -49.80
CA MET A 1 -0.23 65.10 -48.43
C MET A 1 -1.30 64.19 -47.83
N GLN A 2 -1.07 62.87 -47.87
CA GLN A 2 -2.02 61.88 -47.36
C GLN A 2 -1.40 61.21 -46.13
N ASN A 3 -2.12 61.33 -45.01
CA ASN A 3 -1.72 60.84 -43.71
C ASN A 3 -1.85 59.32 -43.62
N ILE A 4 -0.80 58.73 -43.05
CA ILE A 4 -0.72 57.35 -42.56
C ILE A 4 -1.73 57.14 -41.43
N ARG A 5 -2.52 56.06 -41.50
CA ARG A 5 -2.97 55.32 -40.32
C ARG A 5 -3.02 53.82 -40.65
N ILE A 6 -1.95 53.13 -40.25
CA ILE A 6 -1.92 51.68 -40.14
C ILE A 6 -2.71 51.33 -38.87
N PHE A 7 -3.90 50.76 -39.05
CA PHE A 7 -4.64 50.13 -37.96
C PHE A 7 -3.98 48.79 -37.65
N VAL A 8 -3.09 48.77 -36.67
CA VAL A 8 -2.69 47.53 -36.00
C VAL A 8 -3.86 47.15 -35.09
N SER A 9 -4.74 46.29 -35.58
CA SER A 9 -5.74 45.62 -34.76
C SER A 9 -5.00 44.70 -33.80
N LEU A 10 -4.82 45.15 -32.56
CA LEU A 10 -4.50 44.32 -31.40
C LEU A 10 -5.58 43.23 -31.26
N ALA A 11 -5.38 42.08 -31.92
CA ALA A 11 -5.96 40.83 -31.48
C ALA A 11 -5.12 40.34 -30.28
N TRP A 12 -5.26 41.02 -29.14
CA TRP A 12 -5.03 40.37 -27.86
C TRP A 12 -6.14 39.34 -27.72
N LEU A 13 -5.87 38.12 -28.19
CA LEU A 13 -6.60 36.95 -27.76
C LEU A 13 -6.30 36.83 -26.26
N ILE A 14 -7.15 37.44 -25.44
CA ILE A 14 -7.23 37.13 -24.03
C ILE A 14 -7.67 35.67 -24.00
N ILE A 15 -6.70 34.76 -23.89
CA ILE A 15 -6.93 33.45 -23.32
C ILE A 15 -7.33 33.76 -21.88
N ILE A 16 -8.63 33.99 -21.67
CA ILE A 16 -9.23 33.80 -20.36
C ILE A 16 -9.07 32.31 -20.13
N SER A 17 -7.94 31.95 -19.53
CA SER A 17 -7.84 30.73 -18.77
C SER A 17 -8.96 30.86 -17.73
N ASN A 18 -10.07 30.19 -18.00
CA ASN A 18 -11.14 29.95 -17.04
C ASN A 18 -10.50 29.18 -15.88
N SER A 19 -9.89 29.95 -15.00
CA SER A 19 -9.12 29.49 -13.87
C SER A 19 -10.04 29.63 -12.67
N VAL A 20 -10.42 28.45 -12.18
CA VAL A 20 -10.76 28.16 -10.79
C VAL A 20 -12.11 28.68 -10.32
N GLU A 21 -13.16 27.87 -10.51
CA GLU A 21 -14.25 27.71 -9.52
C GLU A 21 -14.74 26.25 -9.58
N ALA A 22 -14.28 25.45 -8.62
CA ALA A 22 -14.47 24.02 -8.44
C ALA A 22 -13.61 23.59 -7.23
N GLN A 23 -13.97 22.59 -6.42
CA GLN A 23 -13.24 22.22 -5.21
C GLN A 23 -11.93 21.54 -5.63
N SER A 24 -10.98 22.39 -6.02
CA SER A 24 -9.75 22.05 -6.72
C SER A 24 -8.57 22.13 -5.77
N PHE A 25 -8.84 22.49 -4.51
CA PHE A 25 -7.85 22.69 -3.47
C PHE A 25 -8.15 21.83 -2.25
N PHE A 26 -7.10 21.23 -1.72
CA PHE A 26 -7.16 20.34 -0.57
C PHE A 26 -6.14 20.77 0.47
N ARG A 27 -6.54 20.78 1.74
CA ARG A 27 -5.65 20.89 2.89
C ARG A 27 -5.74 19.60 3.67
N ILE A 28 -4.64 18.83 3.70
CA ILE A 28 -4.61 17.50 4.30
C ILE A 28 -3.76 17.57 5.56
N LEU A 29 -4.38 17.30 6.70
CA LEU A 29 -3.79 17.46 8.02
C LEU A 29 -3.83 16.15 8.80
N ASP A 30 -2.83 15.95 9.64
CA ASP A 30 -2.86 14.93 10.68
C ASP A 30 -3.91 15.31 11.74
N LYS A 31 -4.84 14.40 12.04
CA LYS A 31 -5.98 14.68 12.93
C LYS A 31 -5.55 14.94 14.38
N GLU A 32 -4.45 14.36 14.84
CA GLU A 32 -4.02 14.44 16.25
C GLU A 32 -3.18 15.70 16.51
N SER A 33 -2.21 15.96 15.64
CA SER A 33 -1.24 17.05 15.75
C SER A 33 -1.67 18.33 15.03
N GLY A 34 -2.59 18.24 14.06
CA GLY A 34 -2.98 19.35 13.19
C GLY A 34 -1.92 19.73 12.15
N ALA A 35 -0.83 18.97 12.03
CA ALA A 35 0.25 19.27 11.10
C ALA A 35 -0.11 18.96 9.64
N THR A 36 0.38 19.76 8.71
CA THR A 36 0.25 19.52 7.26
C THR A 36 0.98 18.25 6.83
N ILE A 37 0.33 17.44 6.00
CA ILE A 37 0.90 16.23 5.41
C ILE A 37 1.35 16.53 3.98
N ASN A 38 2.66 16.71 3.77
CA ASN A 38 3.24 17.18 2.49
C ASN A 38 3.24 16.14 1.35
N TYR A 39 3.04 14.86 1.65
CA TYR A 39 3.03 13.76 0.68
C TYR A 39 1.92 12.78 1.01
N PRO A 40 0.66 13.15 0.77
CA PRO A 40 -0.47 12.36 1.26
C PRO A 40 -0.74 11.10 0.43
N ASN A 41 -0.03 10.85 -0.69
CA ASN A 41 -0.38 9.81 -1.67
C ASN A 41 -1.89 9.87 -1.98
N ALA A 42 -2.29 11.02 -2.52
CA ALA A 42 -3.69 11.33 -2.74
C ALA A 42 -3.99 11.45 -4.23
N GLU A 43 -5.19 11.01 -4.60
CA GLU A 43 -5.70 10.99 -5.96
C GLU A 43 -7.15 11.44 -5.96
N LEU A 44 -7.54 12.24 -6.95
CA LEU A 44 -8.93 12.53 -7.25
C LEU A 44 -9.43 11.46 -8.21
N VAL A 45 -10.41 10.68 -7.79
CA VAL A 45 -10.96 9.53 -8.51
C VAL A 45 -12.39 9.84 -8.96
N GLN A 46 -12.71 9.51 -10.20
CA GLN A 46 -14.06 9.61 -10.73
C GLN A 46 -14.89 8.38 -10.31
N ASP A 47 -16.20 8.56 -10.12
CA ASP A 47 -17.16 7.47 -9.95
C ASP A 47 -17.01 6.34 -10.99
N GLY A 48 -17.32 5.11 -10.57
CA GLY A 48 -17.01 3.91 -11.34
C GLY A 48 -15.52 3.57 -11.43
N PHE A 49 -14.65 4.37 -10.80
CA PHE A 49 -13.21 4.12 -10.64
C PHE A 49 -12.41 4.15 -11.95
N ILE A 50 -12.93 4.79 -13.00
CA ILE A 50 -12.43 4.66 -14.40
C ILE A 50 -11.37 5.71 -14.77
N ASN A 51 -11.00 6.63 -13.88
CA ASN A 51 -9.97 7.63 -14.12
C ASN A 51 -9.49 8.28 -12.81
N PHE A 52 -8.28 8.83 -12.83
CA PHE A 52 -7.73 9.53 -11.67
C PHE A 52 -6.88 10.75 -12.07
N ALA A 53 -6.75 11.68 -11.14
CA ALA A 53 -5.82 12.78 -11.21
C ALA A 53 -4.97 12.82 -9.93
N SER A 54 -3.65 12.84 -10.07
CA SER A 54 -2.76 12.93 -8.92
C SER A 54 -2.93 14.25 -8.19
N ILE A 55 -2.87 14.22 -6.86
CA ILE A 55 -2.88 15.42 -6.03
C ILE A 55 -1.44 15.88 -5.82
N SER A 56 -1.16 17.14 -6.19
CA SER A 56 0.18 17.72 -6.15
C SER A 56 0.21 19.02 -5.36
N LEU A 57 1.33 19.28 -4.69
CA LEU A 57 1.53 20.47 -3.87
C LEU A 57 1.63 21.70 -4.77
N ARG A 58 0.86 22.76 -4.45
CA ARG A 58 1.00 24.05 -5.12
C ARG A 58 2.10 24.88 -4.43
N SER A 59 2.56 25.94 -5.09
CA SER A 59 3.64 26.84 -4.65
C SER A 59 3.59 27.37 -3.20
N SER A 60 2.46 27.28 -2.50
CA SER A 60 2.33 27.46 -1.04
C SER A 60 2.36 26.10 -0.30
N LYS A 61 3.23 25.97 0.71
CA LYS A 61 3.57 24.72 1.42
C LYS A 61 2.45 23.93 2.10
N ASP A 62 1.18 24.29 1.98
CA ASP A 62 0.09 23.69 2.78
C ASP A 62 -1.23 23.46 2.02
N VAL A 63 -1.23 23.62 0.68
CA VAL A 63 -2.42 23.44 -0.15
C VAL A 63 -2.07 22.65 -1.40
N PHE A 64 -2.86 21.62 -1.67
CA PHE A 64 -2.73 20.76 -2.83
C PHE A 64 -3.78 21.07 -3.88
N SER A 65 -3.48 20.73 -5.14
CA SER A 65 -4.45 20.72 -6.24
C SER A 65 -4.26 19.48 -7.10
N TYR A 66 -5.33 19.04 -7.77
CA TYR A 66 -5.24 17.91 -8.69
C TYR A 66 -4.54 18.31 -10.00
N THR A 67 -3.73 17.41 -10.56
CA THR A 67 -3.09 17.57 -11.88
C THR A 67 -4.09 17.33 -13.00
N PRO A 68 -3.79 17.64 -14.27
CA PRO A 68 -4.62 17.17 -15.38
C PRO A 68 -4.84 15.65 -15.30
N TRP A 69 -6.04 15.21 -15.70
CA TRP A 69 -6.44 13.81 -15.72
C TRP A 69 -5.55 13.00 -16.65
N SER A 70 -5.26 11.75 -16.27
CA SER A 70 -4.36 10.89 -17.04
C SER A 70 -4.92 10.52 -18.42
N ASP A 71 -6.24 10.39 -18.55
CA ASP A 71 -6.90 9.95 -19.79
C ASP A 71 -8.18 10.77 -20.10
N GLN A 72 -8.19 11.49 -21.23
CA GLN A 72 -9.35 12.19 -21.86
C GLN A 72 -10.11 13.26 -21.04
N PRO A 73 -10.79 14.22 -21.70
CA PRO A 73 -11.60 15.23 -21.03
C PRO A 73 -12.83 14.61 -20.35
N ILE A 74 -13.02 14.90 -19.06
CA ILE A 74 -14.15 14.44 -18.24
C ILE A 74 -15.26 15.49 -18.25
N ASP A 75 -16.50 15.05 -18.49
CA ASP A 75 -17.69 15.87 -18.27
C ASP A 75 -17.99 15.95 -16.77
N LYS A 76 -17.60 17.05 -16.14
CA LYS A 76 -17.75 17.24 -14.68
C LYS A 76 -19.21 17.22 -14.20
N SER A 77 -20.19 17.42 -15.08
CA SER A 77 -21.58 17.65 -14.68
C SER A 77 -22.39 16.37 -14.40
N ASN A 78 -21.86 15.21 -14.79
CA ASN A 78 -22.57 13.93 -14.73
C ASN A 78 -21.88 12.88 -13.85
N HIS A 79 -20.87 13.27 -13.07
CA HIS A 79 -20.03 12.35 -12.32
C HIS A 79 -19.83 12.80 -10.89
N GLU A 80 -19.84 11.84 -9.97
CA GLU A 80 -19.36 12.02 -8.60
C GLU A 80 -17.83 11.89 -8.58
N PHE A 81 -17.18 12.67 -7.71
CA PHE A 81 -15.73 12.66 -7.55
C PHE A 81 -15.37 12.36 -6.11
N PHE A 82 -14.24 11.70 -5.93
CA PHE A 82 -13.77 11.29 -4.62
C PHE A 82 -12.29 11.57 -4.47
N LEU A 83 -11.92 12.17 -3.34
CA LEU A 83 -10.53 12.22 -2.91
C LEU A 83 -10.19 10.90 -2.22
N SER A 84 -9.37 10.09 -2.89
CA SER A 84 -8.74 8.90 -2.34
C SER A 84 -7.41 9.28 -1.72
N ILE A 85 -7.19 8.95 -0.46
CA ILE A 85 -5.92 9.14 0.22
C ILE A 85 -5.52 7.80 0.80
N ASN A 86 -4.33 7.30 0.44
CA ASN A 86 -3.83 6.05 0.97
C ASN A 86 -2.35 6.15 1.31
N HIS A 87 -2.09 6.87 2.40
CA HIS A 87 -0.76 7.04 2.94
C HIS A 87 -0.48 6.00 4.02
N SER A 88 0.68 5.34 3.96
CA SER A 88 1.02 4.23 4.85
C SER A 88 0.95 4.53 6.35
N LYS A 89 1.10 5.80 6.75
CA LYS A 89 1.02 6.26 8.15
C LYS A 89 -0.40 6.54 8.67
N TYR A 90 -1.41 6.51 7.80
CA TYR A 90 -2.76 6.95 8.12
C TYR A 90 -3.78 5.91 7.68
N PHE A 91 -4.99 6.00 8.24
CA PHE A 91 -6.15 5.34 7.65
C PHE A 91 -6.43 5.94 6.25
N PRO A 92 -6.79 5.10 5.27
CA PRO A 92 -7.20 5.55 3.97
C PRO A 92 -8.52 6.27 4.13
N GLU A 93 -8.65 7.36 3.41
CA GLU A 93 -9.86 8.18 3.41
C GLU A 93 -10.40 8.25 1.99
N TRP A 94 -11.71 8.17 1.86
CA TRP A 94 -12.45 8.27 0.60
C TRP A 94 -13.55 9.29 0.78
N ILE A 95 -13.31 10.50 0.29
CA ILE A 95 -14.12 11.67 0.62
C ILE A 95 -14.76 12.19 -0.65
N GLU A 96 -16.08 12.34 -0.65
CA GLU A 96 -16.81 12.95 -1.78
C GLU A 96 -16.34 14.40 -2.00
N VAL A 97 -16.06 14.74 -3.25
CA VAL A 97 -15.56 16.04 -3.70
C VAL A 97 -16.57 16.65 -4.64
N ASP A 98 -16.95 17.89 -4.36
CA ASP A 98 -17.84 18.66 -5.22
C ASP A 98 -17.02 19.62 -6.08
N LEU A 99 -16.70 19.19 -7.31
CA LEU A 99 -15.95 20.00 -8.27
C LEU A 99 -16.74 21.21 -8.80
N ILE A 100 -17.89 21.58 -8.24
CA ILE A 100 -18.61 22.82 -8.58
C ILE A 100 -18.38 23.90 -7.51
N LYS A 101 -18.11 23.52 -6.25
CA LYS A 101 -17.86 24.47 -5.15
C LYS A 101 -16.53 25.19 -5.31
N SER A 102 -16.39 26.45 -4.94
CA SER A 102 -15.11 27.19 -5.06
C SER A 102 -14.23 27.15 -3.79
N ASP A 103 -14.56 26.29 -2.81
CA ASP A 103 -13.88 26.23 -1.52
C ASP A 103 -12.65 25.28 -1.49
N THR A 104 -11.90 25.34 -0.39
CA THR A 104 -10.80 24.39 -0.11
C THR A 104 -11.32 23.31 0.84
N LEU A 105 -11.24 22.06 0.42
CA LEU A 105 -11.59 20.92 1.28
C LEU A 105 -10.50 20.70 2.34
N THR A 106 -10.87 20.73 3.61
CA THR A 106 -9.95 20.35 4.71
C THR A 106 -10.21 18.90 5.10
N VAL A 107 -9.16 18.09 5.09
CA VAL A 107 -9.20 16.66 5.34
C VAL A 107 -8.34 16.34 6.56
N LEU A 108 -8.92 15.60 7.52
CA LEU A 108 -8.24 15.21 8.75
C LEU A 108 -7.97 13.71 8.73
N LEU A 109 -6.71 13.32 8.49
CA LEU A 109 -6.31 11.93 8.46
C LEU A 109 -6.08 11.38 9.85
N ARG A 110 -6.69 10.23 10.15
CA ARG A 110 -6.44 9.48 11.39
C ARG A 110 -5.13 8.71 11.27
N PRO A 111 -4.17 8.84 12.20
CA PRO A 111 -2.97 8.01 12.20
C PRO A 111 -3.32 6.52 12.26
N ASP A 112 -2.55 5.70 11.55
CA ASP A 112 -2.65 4.26 11.68
C ASP A 112 -2.03 3.85 13.03
N PRO A 113 -2.79 3.22 13.94
CA PRO A 113 -2.30 2.87 15.27
C PRO A 113 -1.08 1.94 15.22
N ASN A 114 -0.88 1.22 14.12
CA ASN A 114 0.25 0.28 13.95
C ASN A 114 1.52 0.97 13.42
N GLN A 115 1.44 2.23 12.98
CA GLN A 115 2.58 3.05 12.58
C GLN A 115 3.16 3.89 13.71
N ASN A 116 2.42 4.02 14.82
CA ASN A 116 2.77 4.92 15.92
C ASN A 116 3.68 4.23 16.94
N GLY A 117 5.00 4.42 16.81
CA GLY A 117 5.87 4.51 17.99
C GLY A 117 7.08 3.57 18.11
N LEU A 118 7.35 2.68 17.16
CA LEU A 118 8.48 1.73 17.29
C LEU A 118 9.81 2.20 16.68
N GLY A 119 9.84 3.42 16.11
CA GLY A 119 11.01 3.98 15.46
C GLY A 119 11.38 3.28 14.15
N LYS A 120 12.45 3.75 13.48
CA LYS A 120 12.91 3.24 12.16
C LYS A 120 13.37 1.77 12.16
N LYS A 121 13.38 1.09 13.32
CA LYS A 121 13.99 -0.24 13.49
C LYS A 121 12.98 -1.40 13.50
N ALA A 122 11.68 -1.12 13.57
CA ALA A 122 10.66 -2.15 13.53
C ALA A 122 10.26 -2.48 12.09
N ILE A 123 9.93 -3.75 11.84
CA ILE A 123 9.50 -4.20 10.52
C ILE A 123 8.11 -3.66 10.22
N TYR A 124 7.97 -3.13 9.01
CA TYR A 124 6.72 -2.69 8.44
C TYR A 124 6.58 -3.26 7.03
N GLN A 125 5.74 -4.28 6.90
CA GLN A 125 5.37 -4.90 5.63
C GLN A 125 3.86 -4.70 5.41
N ASN A 126 3.50 -3.99 4.34
CA ASN A 126 2.12 -3.75 3.93
C ASN A 126 1.82 -4.50 2.60
N CYS A 127 0.60 -4.99 2.40
CA CYS A 127 0.20 -5.70 1.17
C CYS A 127 0.27 -4.82 -0.08
N GLY A 128 0.41 -3.50 0.12
CA GLY A 128 0.40 -2.51 -0.94
C GLY A 128 -0.96 -2.36 -1.61
N GLU A 129 -1.10 -1.28 -2.36
CA GLU A 129 -2.30 -1.04 -3.16
C GLU A 129 -2.21 -1.85 -4.44
N PRO A 130 -3.31 -2.50 -4.87
CA PRO A 130 -3.29 -3.16 -6.16
C PRO A 130 -3.27 -2.09 -7.26
N ILE A 131 -2.28 -2.18 -8.15
CA ILE A 131 -2.13 -1.25 -9.28
C ILE A 131 -2.91 -1.82 -10.46
N TYR A 132 -4.06 -1.23 -10.79
CA TYR A 132 -4.72 -1.44 -12.08
C TYR A 132 -4.61 -0.16 -12.88
N LYS A 133 -4.10 -0.26 -14.11
CA LYS A 133 -3.72 0.90 -14.94
C LYS A 133 -4.76 2.03 -14.93
N LYS A 134 -6.05 1.67 -15.02
CA LYS A 134 -7.16 2.60 -15.19
C LYS A 134 -8.31 2.38 -14.21
N TYR A 135 -8.16 1.46 -13.24
CA TYR A 135 -9.21 1.10 -12.28
C TYR A 135 -8.73 1.28 -10.85
N TYR A 136 -9.38 2.15 -10.08
CA TYR A 136 -8.96 2.53 -8.73
C TYR A 136 -9.98 2.08 -7.68
N PRO A 137 -9.95 0.80 -7.24
CA PRO A 137 -10.96 0.29 -6.32
C PRO A 137 -10.90 1.02 -4.99
N ARG A 138 -12.08 1.40 -4.47
CA ARG A 138 -12.21 1.95 -3.12
C ARG A 138 -11.60 0.99 -2.09
N PRO A 139 -10.64 1.45 -1.26
CA PRO A 139 -10.16 0.69 -0.11
C PRO A 139 -11.20 0.73 1.01
N PHE A 140 -11.65 -0.44 1.44
CA PHE A 140 -12.45 -0.66 2.64
C PHE A 140 -11.54 -1.16 3.77
N ARG A 141 -11.93 -1.02 5.04
CA ARG A 141 -11.12 -1.51 6.19
C ARG A 141 -11.95 -2.17 7.28
N GLU A 142 -13.25 -2.31 7.11
CA GLU A 142 -14.14 -2.91 8.10
C GLU A 142 -14.72 -4.23 7.55
N TRP A 143 -14.98 -5.20 8.43
CA TRP A 143 -15.60 -6.47 8.01
C TRP A 143 -17.02 -6.23 7.51
N GLU A 144 -17.67 -5.21 8.07
CA GLU A 144 -19.00 -4.70 7.77
C GLU A 144 -19.10 -4.14 6.34
N ASP A 145 -17.98 -3.80 5.71
CA ASP A 145 -17.93 -3.40 4.30
C ASP A 145 -18.17 -4.58 3.33
N LEU A 146 -18.07 -5.82 3.81
CA LEU A 146 -18.39 -7.01 3.03
C LEU A 146 -19.89 -7.37 3.14
N PRO A 147 -20.50 -7.93 2.07
CA PRO A 147 -21.81 -8.55 2.19
C PRO A 147 -21.84 -9.58 3.32
N LYS A 148 -22.86 -9.53 4.18
CA LYS A 148 -22.93 -10.35 5.40
C LYS A 148 -22.65 -11.85 5.17
N GLU A 149 -23.29 -12.44 4.16
CA GLU A 149 -23.08 -13.86 3.82
C GLU A 149 -21.65 -14.16 3.35
N LEU A 150 -20.98 -13.17 2.73
CA LEU A 150 -19.59 -13.29 2.32
C LEU A 150 -18.67 -13.24 3.54
N PHE A 151 -18.91 -12.27 4.43
CA PHE A 151 -18.18 -12.15 5.68
C PHE A 151 -18.23 -13.45 6.49
N GLU A 152 -19.41 -14.01 6.75
CA GLU A 152 -19.57 -15.25 7.53
C GLU A 152 -18.78 -16.43 6.93
N LYS A 153 -18.79 -16.58 5.60
CA LYS A 153 -18.02 -17.62 4.89
C LYS A 153 -16.52 -17.40 4.99
N VAL A 154 -16.06 -16.15 4.87
CA VAL A 154 -14.65 -15.78 4.98
C VAL A 154 -14.17 -16.00 6.40
N GLU A 155 -14.90 -15.50 7.40
CA GLU A 155 -14.59 -15.66 8.81
C GLU A 155 -14.49 -17.14 9.19
N THR A 156 -15.47 -17.96 8.79
CA THR A 156 -15.44 -19.42 9.04
C THR A 156 -14.18 -20.07 8.48
N LYS A 157 -13.83 -19.77 7.23
CA LYS A 157 -12.61 -20.33 6.60
C LYS A 157 -11.32 -19.86 7.27
N LEU A 158 -11.27 -18.60 7.71
CA LEU A 158 -10.11 -18.09 8.44
C LEU A 158 -10.02 -18.76 9.82
N LEU A 159 -11.12 -18.90 10.55
CA LEU A 159 -11.16 -19.61 11.82
C LEU A 159 -10.64 -21.05 11.69
N ASP A 160 -11.05 -21.77 10.65
CA ASP A 160 -10.58 -23.15 10.39
C ASP A 160 -9.08 -23.21 10.03
N ALA A 161 -8.57 -22.18 9.36
CA ALA A 161 -7.20 -22.15 8.87
C ALA A 161 -6.20 -21.66 9.91
N ILE A 162 -6.47 -20.53 10.57
CA ILE A 162 -5.52 -19.83 11.44
C ILE A 162 -5.93 -19.85 12.92
N GLY A 163 -7.18 -20.19 13.22
CA GLY A 163 -7.68 -20.33 14.58
C GLY A 163 -8.22 -19.04 15.21
N PRO A 164 -9.08 -19.17 16.24
CA PRO A 164 -9.73 -18.02 16.87
C PRO A 164 -8.76 -17.12 17.64
N GLY A 165 -7.71 -17.69 18.24
CA GLY A 165 -6.73 -16.92 19.00
C GLY A 165 -5.93 -15.98 18.11
N LEU A 166 -5.34 -16.52 17.04
CA LEU A 166 -4.60 -15.70 16.08
C LEU A 166 -5.52 -14.73 15.34
N LEU A 167 -6.70 -15.17 14.87
CA LEU A 167 -7.63 -14.29 14.14
C LEU A 167 -8.02 -13.04 14.95
N LYS A 168 -8.18 -13.16 16.28
CA LYS A 168 -8.44 -12.02 17.17
C LYS A 168 -7.30 -11.02 17.27
N GLN A 169 -6.07 -11.43 16.94
CA GLN A 169 -4.89 -10.57 16.89
C GLN A 169 -4.69 -9.95 15.51
N LEU A 170 -5.50 -10.33 14.52
CA LEU A 170 -5.45 -9.77 13.17
C LEU A 170 -6.48 -8.65 13.02
N TYR A 171 -6.15 -7.69 12.17
CA TYR A 171 -7.08 -6.66 11.73
C TYR A 171 -7.04 -6.53 10.21
N ILE A 172 -8.10 -5.97 9.62
CA ILE A 172 -8.12 -5.66 8.20
C ILE A 172 -7.31 -4.38 7.96
N SER A 173 -6.25 -4.49 7.17
CA SER A 173 -5.54 -3.32 6.65
C SER A 173 -6.15 -2.77 5.37
N SER A 174 -6.80 -3.60 4.57
CA SER A 174 -7.57 -3.15 3.40
C SER A 174 -8.43 -4.26 2.83
N ILE A 175 -9.53 -3.87 2.19
CA ILE A 175 -10.36 -4.71 1.34
C ILE A 175 -10.54 -3.91 0.04
N TYR A 176 -10.10 -4.47 -1.08
CA TYR A 176 -10.33 -3.88 -2.40
C TYR A 176 -11.38 -4.70 -3.14
N ARG A 177 -12.48 -4.04 -3.55
CA ARG A 177 -13.52 -4.68 -4.35
C ARG A 177 -13.18 -4.60 -5.83
N PHE A 178 -13.35 -5.71 -6.54
CA PHE A 178 -13.18 -5.82 -7.97
C PHE A 178 -14.51 -6.09 -8.62
N ILE A 179 -14.83 -5.35 -9.67
CA ILE A 179 -16.03 -5.53 -10.48
C ILE A 179 -15.55 -5.65 -11.92
N ALA A 180 -15.65 -6.85 -12.50
CA ALA A 180 -15.06 -7.16 -13.79
C ALA A 180 -15.59 -6.27 -14.92
N ASP A 181 -16.86 -5.86 -14.86
CA ASP A 181 -17.48 -4.99 -15.85
C ASP A 181 -16.87 -3.57 -15.83
N GLU A 182 -16.66 -3.01 -14.64
CA GLU A 182 -15.99 -1.70 -14.46
C GLU A 182 -14.54 -1.76 -14.91
N MET A 183 -13.84 -2.85 -14.59
CA MET A 183 -12.46 -3.05 -15.04
C MET A 183 -12.36 -3.20 -16.57
N ASN A 184 -13.28 -3.93 -17.20
CA ASN A 184 -13.37 -4.05 -18.66
C ASN A 184 -13.69 -2.71 -19.33
N GLN A 185 -14.56 -1.91 -18.72
CA GLN A 185 -14.87 -0.56 -19.17
C GLN A 185 -13.63 0.33 -19.11
N ALA A 186 -12.89 0.31 -18.01
CA ALA A 186 -11.64 1.05 -17.85
C ALA A 186 -10.57 0.62 -18.86
N GLU A 187 -10.46 -0.67 -19.16
CA GLU A 187 -9.54 -1.21 -20.18
C GLU A 187 -9.98 -0.90 -21.63
N GLY A 188 -11.24 -0.51 -21.85
CA GLY A 188 -11.82 -0.30 -23.17
C GLY A 188 -11.99 -1.58 -24.00
N ARG A 189 -11.89 -2.75 -23.37
CA ARG A 189 -12.01 -4.08 -23.99
C ARG A 189 -12.31 -5.15 -22.93
N ILE A 190 -12.84 -6.30 -23.35
CA ILE A 190 -13.12 -7.43 -22.44
C ILE A 190 -11.80 -8.16 -22.14
N VAL A 191 -11.32 -8.04 -20.91
CA VAL A 191 -10.13 -8.72 -20.36
C VAL A 191 -10.53 -9.67 -19.22
N TYR A 192 -11.52 -9.26 -18.42
CA TYR A 192 -12.06 -9.97 -17.28
C TYR A 192 -13.43 -10.58 -17.62
N GLN A 193 -13.81 -11.65 -16.92
CA GLN A 193 -15.08 -12.33 -17.19
C GLN A 193 -16.27 -11.44 -16.74
N PRO A 194 -17.20 -11.07 -17.65
CA PRO A 194 -18.30 -10.18 -17.30
C PRO A 194 -19.16 -10.68 -16.15
N GLY A 195 -19.65 -9.76 -15.32
CA GLY A 195 -20.47 -10.05 -14.14
C GLY A 195 -19.71 -10.65 -12.93
N GLU A 196 -18.39 -10.84 -13.01
CA GLU A 196 -17.61 -11.28 -11.86
C GLU A 196 -17.36 -10.16 -10.85
N VAL A 197 -17.49 -10.50 -9.57
CA VAL A 197 -17.16 -9.63 -8.43
C VAL A 197 -16.23 -10.38 -7.48
N GLY A 198 -15.18 -9.71 -7.02
CA GLY A 198 -14.21 -10.25 -6.10
C GLY A 198 -13.68 -9.23 -5.11
N TYR A 199 -12.89 -9.70 -4.16
CA TYR A 199 -12.34 -8.92 -3.06
C TYR A 199 -10.90 -9.36 -2.80
N ARG A 200 -9.96 -8.42 -2.72
CA ARG A 200 -8.62 -8.65 -2.16
C ARG A 200 -8.61 -8.12 -0.75
N ILE A 201 -8.45 -9.01 0.22
CA ILE A 201 -8.49 -8.68 1.64
C ILE A 201 -7.07 -8.81 2.17
N CYS A 202 -6.54 -7.73 2.75
CA CYS A 202 -5.26 -7.68 3.43
C CYS A 202 -5.48 -7.74 4.95
N LEU A 203 -4.92 -8.76 5.58
CA LEU A 203 -4.89 -8.91 7.02
C LEU A 203 -3.51 -8.57 7.55
N SER A 204 -3.51 -7.90 8.69
CA SER A 204 -2.29 -7.45 9.33
C SER A 204 -2.21 -7.90 10.78
N TYR A 205 -0.98 -8.15 11.20
CA TYR A 205 -0.58 -8.51 12.54
C TYR A 205 0.46 -7.51 13.04
N SER A 206 0.32 -7.07 14.28
CA SER A 206 1.28 -6.19 14.95
C SER A 206 1.73 -6.82 16.26
N ASN A 207 3.02 -6.73 16.56
CA ASN A 207 3.57 -7.10 17.85
C ASN A 207 4.79 -6.22 18.16
N PRO A 208 4.57 -5.08 18.84
CA PRO A 208 5.62 -4.13 19.16
C PRO A 208 6.81 -4.70 19.93
N LYS A 209 6.57 -5.61 20.88
CA LYS A 209 7.64 -6.24 21.67
C LYS A 209 8.54 -7.11 20.80
N ALA A 210 7.94 -7.80 19.84
CA ALA A 210 8.67 -8.59 18.87
C ALA A 210 9.32 -7.74 17.78
N GLY A 211 9.22 -6.40 17.79
CA GLY A 211 9.80 -5.53 16.77
C GLY A 211 8.99 -5.46 15.47
N ILE A 212 7.70 -5.82 15.52
CA ILE A 212 6.82 -5.87 14.36
C ILE A 212 5.80 -4.74 14.48
N SER A 213 5.99 -3.68 13.70
CA SER A 213 4.98 -2.63 13.54
C SER A 213 3.79 -3.18 12.77
N GLN A 214 4.06 -3.81 11.62
CA GLN A 214 3.05 -4.45 10.80
C GLN A 214 3.67 -5.58 9.97
N TYR A 215 3.04 -6.74 10.02
CA TYR A 215 3.21 -7.83 9.06
C TYR A 215 1.86 -8.09 8.41
N SER A 216 1.77 -7.95 7.09
CA SER A 216 0.51 -8.11 6.38
C SER A 216 0.60 -9.09 5.23
N THR A 217 -0.49 -9.82 5.00
CA THR A 217 -0.65 -10.73 3.86
C THR A 217 -2.06 -10.59 3.31
N ASP A 218 -2.17 -10.72 1.99
CA ASP A 218 -3.44 -10.67 1.29
C ASP A 218 -3.97 -12.05 0.94
N PHE A 219 -5.27 -12.11 0.68
CA PHE A 219 -5.95 -13.22 0.05
C PHE A 219 -7.09 -12.70 -0.82
N TYR A 220 -7.49 -13.51 -1.81
CA TYR A 220 -8.55 -13.16 -2.74
C TYR A 220 -9.79 -14.01 -2.49
N VAL A 221 -10.95 -13.36 -2.49
CA VAL A 221 -12.26 -13.96 -2.30
C VAL A 221 -13.17 -13.57 -3.46
N ASN A 222 -13.87 -14.52 -4.06
CA ASN A 222 -14.92 -14.18 -5.03
C ASN A 222 -16.27 -13.92 -4.33
N SER A 223 -17.27 -13.44 -5.08
CA SER A 223 -18.62 -13.19 -4.60
C SER A 223 -19.33 -14.40 -3.96
N LYS A 224 -18.87 -15.62 -4.22
CA LYS A 224 -19.41 -16.86 -3.64
C LYS A 224 -18.78 -17.23 -2.29
N GLY A 225 -17.71 -16.55 -1.85
CA GLY A 225 -16.93 -16.88 -0.66
C GLY A 225 -15.84 -17.93 -0.90
N HIS A 226 -15.45 -18.14 -2.16
CA HIS A 226 -14.29 -18.98 -2.47
C HIS A 226 -13.00 -18.18 -2.29
N ILE A 227 -12.10 -18.70 -1.45
CA ILE A 227 -10.77 -18.12 -1.20
C ILE A 227 -9.79 -18.85 -2.10
N SER A 228 -9.10 -18.13 -2.99
CA SER A 228 -8.18 -18.76 -3.96
C SER A 228 -6.86 -19.22 -3.31
N LYS A 229 -6.39 -18.48 -2.31
CA LYS A 229 -5.19 -18.77 -1.52
C LYS A 229 -5.41 -18.25 -0.11
N LEU A 230 -5.10 -19.06 0.90
CA LEU A 230 -5.15 -18.62 2.29
C LEU A 230 -4.05 -17.59 2.57
N PRO A 231 -4.29 -16.64 3.49
CA PRO A 231 -3.27 -15.68 3.89
C PRO A 231 -2.07 -16.41 4.51
N SER A 232 -0.88 -15.82 4.36
CA SER A 232 0.40 -16.37 4.80
C SER A 232 0.59 -16.26 6.31
N PHE A 233 -0.28 -16.93 7.06
CA PHE A 233 -0.22 -17.06 8.52
C PHE A 233 -0.01 -18.53 8.90
N PRO A 234 0.51 -18.79 10.11
CA PRO A 234 0.61 -20.15 10.60
C PRO A 234 -0.74 -20.86 10.69
N ASN A 235 -0.78 -22.10 10.21
CA ASN A 235 -1.98 -22.93 10.19
C ASN A 235 -2.21 -23.61 11.54
N ILE A 236 -3.39 -23.44 12.12
CA ILE A 236 -3.76 -23.99 13.43
C ILE A 236 -3.73 -25.53 13.46
N ASN A 237 -4.05 -26.18 12.34
CA ASN A 237 -4.07 -27.65 12.28
C ASN A 237 -2.68 -28.27 12.43
N LEU A 238 -1.63 -27.50 12.10
CA LEU A 238 -0.24 -27.91 12.25
C LEU A 238 0.40 -27.41 13.55
N ARG A 239 -0.18 -26.37 14.19
CA ARG A 239 0.20 -25.89 15.53
C ARG A 239 -1.06 -25.53 16.35
N PRO A 240 -1.67 -26.51 17.04
CA PRO A 240 -2.88 -26.27 17.84
C PRO A 240 -2.71 -25.26 18.96
N SER A 241 -1.47 -24.99 19.41
CA SER A 241 -1.15 -23.94 20.38
C SER A 241 -1.66 -22.55 19.95
N PHE A 242 -1.73 -22.28 18.64
CA PHE A 242 -2.22 -21.02 18.09
C PHE A 242 -3.72 -20.77 18.28
N SER A 243 -4.47 -21.79 18.72
CA SER A 243 -5.86 -21.61 19.19
C SER A 243 -6.00 -20.54 20.27
N LYS A 244 -4.95 -20.31 21.07
CA LYS A 244 -4.91 -19.31 22.14
C LYS A 244 -4.30 -17.97 21.71
N GLY A 245 -3.78 -17.88 20.48
CA GLY A 245 -3.01 -16.74 19.98
C GLY A 245 -1.54 -17.09 19.81
N ILE A 246 -0.78 -16.14 19.25
CA ILE A 246 0.66 -16.23 19.08
C ILE A 246 1.33 -15.30 20.09
N GLU A 247 2.34 -15.83 20.79
CA GLU A 247 3.23 -15.08 21.66
C GLU A 247 4.66 -15.21 21.14
N LEU A 248 5.22 -14.09 20.70
CA LEU A 248 6.56 -14.02 20.12
C LEU A 248 7.58 -13.57 21.17
N LEU A 249 8.84 -13.96 21.01
CA LEU A 249 9.92 -13.42 21.82
C LEU A 249 10.05 -11.91 21.62
N ASP A 250 10.50 -11.23 22.67
CA ASP A 250 10.99 -9.86 22.53
C ASP A 250 12.16 -9.85 21.53
N PHE A 251 12.17 -8.86 20.64
CA PHE A 251 13.20 -8.79 19.59
C PHE A 251 14.61 -8.69 20.18
N THR A 252 14.75 -8.09 21.35
CA THR A 252 16.01 -7.99 22.09
C THR A 252 16.46 -9.36 22.61
N GLU A 253 15.53 -10.17 23.09
CA GLU A 253 15.84 -11.54 23.52
C GLU A 253 16.25 -12.40 22.33
N LEU A 254 15.52 -12.29 21.22
CA LEU A 254 15.85 -12.99 19.98
C LEU A 254 17.27 -12.63 19.50
N LYS A 255 17.62 -11.34 19.45
CA LYS A 255 18.96 -10.90 19.05
C LYS A 255 20.06 -11.50 19.90
N LYS A 256 19.88 -11.56 21.23
CA LYS A 256 20.84 -12.23 22.13
C LYS A 256 21.03 -13.71 21.76
N LYS A 257 19.95 -14.42 21.42
CA LYS A 257 20.04 -15.83 20.99
C LYS A 257 20.78 -15.97 19.66
N VAL A 258 20.57 -15.05 18.72
CA VAL A 258 21.26 -15.04 17.43
C VAL A 258 22.76 -14.75 17.60
N GLU A 259 23.12 -13.78 18.45
CA GLU A 259 24.51 -13.46 18.78
C GLU A 259 25.23 -14.65 19.41
N LEU A 260 24.55 -15.38 20.30
CA LEU A 260 25.11 -16.57 20.96
C LEU A 260 25.29 -17.77 20.01
N ASP A 261 24.42 -17.93 19.00
CA ASP A 261 24.54 -19.01 18.01
C ASP A 261 25.73 -18.79 17.05
N GLY A 262 26.14 -17.53 16.84
CA GLY A 262 27.39 -17.18 16.14
C GLY A 262 27.37 -17.40 14.62
N GLU A 263 26.24 -17.79 14.04
CA GLU A 263 26.14 -18.05 12.60
C GLU A 263 26.14 -16.79 11.72
N ILE A 264 25.73 -15.65 12.27
CA ILE A 264 25.57 -14.42 11.51
C ILE A 264 26.07 -13.23 12.31
N ASP A 265 26.75 -12.32 11.62
CA ASP A 265 27.17 -11.04 12.17
C ASP A 265 25.98 -10.07 12.13
N LEU A 266 25.32 -9.87 13.27
CA LEU A 266 24.11 -9.04 13.35
C LEU A 266 24.36 -7.60 12.89
N GLU A 267 25.56 -7.06 13.11
CA GLU A 267 25.90 -5.67 12.75
C GLU A 267 25.98 -5.47 11.23
N LYS A 268 26.27 -6.55 10.50
CA LYS A 268 26.38 -6.58 9.02
C LYS A 268 25.19 -7.24 8.36
N SER A 269 24.17 -7.60 9.14
CA SER A 269 22.98 -8.27 8.63
C SER A 269 21.79 -7.30 8.53
N ASN A 270 20.96 -7.53 7.52
CA ASN A 270 19.61 -7.00 7.49
C ASN A 270 18.68 -8.04 8.13
N SER A 271 17.67 -7.56 8.87
CA SER A 271 16.64 -8.42 9.44
C SER A 271 15.34 -8.28 8.66
N ASP A 272 14.64 -9.39 8.44
CA ASP A 272 13.31 -9.44 7.87
C ASP A 272 12.40 -10.39 8.67
N PHE A 273 11.09 -10.23 8.57
CA PHE A 273 10.11 -11.04 9.28
C PHE A 273 9.09 -11.62 8.31
N GLN A 274 8.91 -12.94 8.35
CA GLN A 274 7.98 -13.60 7.45
C GLN A 274 7.33 -14.85 8.06
N TYR A 275 6.29 -15.34 7.41
CA TYR A 275 5.79 -16.69 7.62
C TYR A 275 6.63 -17.72 6.85
N PHE A 276 7.13 -18.74 7.56
CA PHE A 276 7.89 -19.82 6.96
C PHE A 276 7.07 -21.12 6.91
N THR A 277 6.57 -21.45 5.72
CA THR A 277 5.66 -22.58 5.49
C THR A 277 6.24 -23.92 5.95
N ARG A 278 7.56 -24.14 5.82
CA ARG A 278 8.19 -25.42 6.17
C ARG A 278 8.11 -25.74 7.66
N SER A 279 8.19 -24.73 8.52
CA SER A 279 8.07 -24.90 9.98
C SER A 279 6.69 -24.54 10.51
N ASN A 280 5.79 -24.05 9.65
CA ASN A 280 4.50 -23.49 10.03
C ASN A 280 4.63 -22.48 11.19
N SER A 281 5.59 -21.55 11.06
CA SER A 281 5.84 -20.55 12.09
C SER A 281 6.25 -19.21 11.49
N PHE A 282 6.07 -18.17 12.29
CA PHE A 282 6.73 -16.91 12.02
C PHE A 282 8.22 -17.02 12.29
N VAL A 283 9.01 -16.39 11.43
CA VAL A 283 10.47 -16.41 11.51
C VAL A 283 11.03 -15.01 11.36
N TRP A 284 12.13 -14.80 12.08
CA TRP A 284 13.06 -13.74 11.77
C TRP A 284 14.17 -14.28 10.90
N ILE A 285 14.42 -13.60 9.79
CA ILE A 285 15.50 -13.89 8.87
C ILE A 285 16.57 -12.84 9.10
N PHE A 286 17.81 -13.27 9.24
CA PHE A 286 18.96 -12.38 9.19
C PHE A 286 19.76 -12.72 7.94
N THR A 287 19.98 -11.72 7.09
CA THR A 287 20.69 -11.89 5.82
C THR A 287 21.95 -11.04 5.82
N GLN A 288 23.09 -11.68 5.61
CA GLN A 288 24.41 -11.06 5.52
C GLN A 288 24.95 -11.23 4.10
N ILE A 289 25.42 -10.13 3.52
CA ILE A 289 26.14 -10.15 2.24
C ILE A 289 27.56 -10.67 2.52
N MET A 290 27.96 -11.72 1.81
CA MET A 290 29.25 -12.39 2.00
C MET A 290 30.30 -11.83 1.04
N GLU A 291 29.99 -11.84 -0.26
CA GLU A 291 30.85 -11.29 -1.30
C GLU A 291 30.00 -10.62 -2.40
N GLU A 292 30.56 -9.59 -3.02
CA GLU A 292 30.05 -9.01 -4.26
C GLU A 292 31.19 -8.99 -5.26
N ASN A 293 31.03 -9.67 -6.39
CA ASN A 293 32.06 -9.72 -7.41
C ASN A 293 31.94 -8.57 -8.42
N LYS A 294 32.98 -8.37 -9.23
CA LYS A 294 33.04 -7.29 -10.23
C LYS A 294 31.98 -7.39 -11.33
N ASN A 295 31.31 -8.53 -11.46
CA ASN A 295 30.25 -8.76 -12.43
C ASN A 295 28.86 -8.47 -11.84
N GLY A 296 28.78 -7.96 -10.60
CA GLY A 296 27.52 -7.66 -9.92
C GLY A 296 26.82 -8.89 -9.34
N ILE A 297 27.50 -10.03 -9.22
CA ILE A 297 26.95 -11.20 -8.51
C ILE A 297 27.22 -11.01 -7.02
N GLN A 298 26.15 -11.02 -6.24
CA GLN A 298 26.16 -10.91 -4.79
C GLN A 298 25.82 -12.27 -4.16
N SER A 299 26.74 -12.80 -3.35
CA SER A 299 26.48 -13.97 -2.50
C SER A 299 26.01 -13.53 -1.12
N SER A 300 25.02 -14.24 -0.58
CA SER A 300 24.43 -13.92 0.72
C SER A 300 24.17 -15.18 1.54
N LYS A 301 24.29 -15.04 2.86
CA LYS A 301 23.91 -16.06 3.85
C LYS A 301 22.68 -15.57 4.59
N SER A 302 21.63 -16.37 4.59
CA SER A 302 20.38 -16.09 5.31
C SER A 302 20.14 -17.13 6.39
N VAL A 303 19.96 -16.71 7.64
CA VAL A 303 19.70 -17.60 8.79
C VAL A 303 18.31 -17.33 9.35
N TYR A 304 17.53 -18.40 9.49
CA TYR A 304 16.12 -18.34 9.87
C TYR A 304 15.96 -18.79 11.32
N TYR A 305 15.33 -17.95 12.14
CA TYR A 305 15.04 -18.23 13.55
C TYR A 305 13.55 -18.21 13.80
N ASP A 306 13.03 -19.22 14.48
CA ASP A 306 11.64 -19.28 14.92
C ASP A 306 11.34 -18.11 15.87
N ALA A 307 10.31 -17.31 15.57
CA ALA A 307 10.04 -16.08 16.30
C ALA A 307 9.46 -16.31 17.72
N GLU A 308 8.95 -17.50 18.02
CA GLU A 308 8.40 -17.84 19.35
C GLU A 308 9.47 -18.41 20.28
N THR A 309 10.44 -19.14 19.73
CA THR A 309 11.42 -19.88 20.53
C THR A 309 12.84 -19.34 20.40
N GLY A 310 13.13 -18.61 19.32
CA GLY A 310 14.47 -18.18 18.94
C GLY A 310 15.36 -19.31 18.45
N ARG A 311 14.79 -20.48 18.16
CA ARG A 311 15.54 -21.64 17.65
C ARG A 311 15.89 -21.43 16.17
N LYS A 312 17.16 -21.68 15.81
CA LYS A 312 17.58 -21.75 14.41
C LYS A 312 16.86 -22.88 13.67
N LEU A 313 16.24 -22.55 12.55
CA LEU A 313 15.46 -23.45 11.71
C LEU A 313 16.19 -23.86 10.44
N ALA A 314 16.87 -22.89 9.79
CA ALA A 314 17.52 -23.11 8.52
C ALA A 314 18.63 -22.10 8.25
N ILE A 315 19.56 -22.48 7.37
CA ILE A 315 20.57 -21.61 6.77
C ILE A 315 20.46 -21.79 5.26
N PHE A 316 20.40 -20.69 4.53
CA PHE A 316 20.42 -20.67 3.07
C PHE A 316 21.60 -19.84 2.57
N PHE A 317 22.14 -20.24 1.43
CA PHE A 317 23.16 -19.52 0.70
C PHE A 317 22.60 -19.23 -0.69
N ASP A 318 22.51 -17.96 -1.03
CA ASP A 318 21.90 -17.49 -2.28
C ASP A 318 22.90 -16.63 -3.05
N GLU A 319 22.95 -16.80 -4.37
CA GLU A 319 23.69 -15.94 -5.30
C GLU A 319 22.69 -15.25 -6.22
N ASN A 320 22.71 -13.91 -6.24
CA ASN A 320 21.81 -13.10 -7.06
C ASN A 320 22.62 -12.12 -7.92
N GLU A 321 22.21 -11.93 -9.18
CA GLU A 321 22.71 -10.84 -10.02
C GLU A 321 22.02 -9.54 -9.61
N PHE A 322 22.80 -8.55 -9.19
CA PHE A 322 22.31 -7.20 -8.93
C PHE A 322 22.61 -6.31 -10.15
N PHE A 323 21.55 -5.90 -10.86
CA PHE A 323 21.64 -4.83 -11.84
C PHE A 323 21.53 -3.48 -11.11
N TYR A 324 22.63 -2.74 -11.07
CA TYR A 324 22.57 -1.33 -10.70
C TYR A 324 21.76 -0.58 -11.76
N HIS A 325 20.51 -0.21 -11.43
CA HIS A 325 19.82 0.84 -12.17
C HIS A 325 20.56 2.15 -11.87
N PHE A 326 21.48 2.53 -12.75
CA PHE A 326 22.00 3.88 -12.79
C PHE A 326 20.89 4.78 -13.35
N ASP A 327 20.26 5.56 -12.48
CA ASP A 327 19.46 6.71 -12.92
C ASP A 327 20.34 7.58 -13.83
N GLY A 328 19.85 7.82 -15.04
CA GLY A 328 20.63 8.28 -16.17
C GLY A 328 21.42 9.55 -15.92
N ILE A 329 22.73 9.46 -16.16
CA ILE A 329 23.50 10.53 -16.78
C ILE A 329 24.21 9.92 -17.99
N SER A 330 23.56 9.99 -19.14
CA SER A 330 24.22 9.79 -20.43
C SER A 330 25.18 10.97 -20.65
N VAL A 331 26.45 10.78 -20.32
CA VAL A 331 27.53 11.59 -20.89
C VAL A 331 27.92 10.93 -22.20
N ALA A 332 27.56 11.57 -23.31
CA ALA A 332 28.18 11.27 -24.59
C ALA A 332 29.68 11.56 -24.45
N LEU A 333 30.51 10.52 -24.51
CA LEU A 333 31.91 10.67 -24.81
C LEU A 333 32.03 10.64 -26.34
N ASP A 334 32.07 11.83 -26.93
CA ASP A 334 32.55 12.02 -28.29
C ASP A 334 33.99 11.49 -28.38
N ASN A 335 34.24 10.64 -29.36
CA ASN A 335 35.54 10.45 -30.01
C ASN A 335 35.33 10.44 -31.52
#